data_AF-A0A2N9GTF4-F1
#
_entry.id   AF-A0A2N9GTF4-F1
#
_cell.length_a   1.000
_cell.length_b   1.000
_cell.length_c   1.000
_cell.angle_alpha   90.00
_cell.angle_beta   90.00
_cell.angle_gamma   90.00
#
_symmetry.space_group_name_H-M   'P 1'
#
loop_
_entity.id
_entity.type
_entity.pdbx_description
1 polymer ?
#
loop_
_entity_poly.entity_id
_entity_poly.type
_entity_poly.pdbx_seq_one_letter_code
_entity_poly.pdbx_strand_id
1 'polypeptide(L)'
;MEFRQTFTNVSPAPVVTPTGSRGPSRHFPWILKPDMMAPGHLVLGASLPKNTATQIVSGTLRSDYIIASGISAACAHATGVAALQKSAHPDWSPAAIRSAIVTTANPLDNTLRPIRDGKDNLPASPLVMGAGHIDPNKALDPGAAIYEAIVTAPEDYVVTVSPATLVFGKKYEIQSYNITLMGIGSENRKISFGELVWSEESGNHKVRSPIVLFHLGLL
;
A
#
# COMPACT_ATOMS: atom_id res chain seq x y z
N MET A 1 3.52 -39.01 -6.89
CA MET A 1 3.67 -37.59 -6.52
C MET A 1 3.86 -36.83 -7.83
N GLU A 2 2.98 -35.87 -8.12
CA GLU A 2 3.12 -35.01 -9.30
C GLU A 2 3.88 -33.73 -8.92
N PHE A 3 4.72 -33.23 -9.82
CA PHE A 3 5.52 -32.02 -9.64
C PHE A 3 5.22 -31.04 -10.77
N ARG A 4 5.75 -29.80 -10.67
CA ARG A 4 5.60 -28.74 -11.69
C ARG A 4 4.16 -28.27 -11.88
N GLN A 5 3.38 -28.33 -10.82
CA GLN A 5 2.04 -27.74 -10.77
C GLN A 5 2.13 -26.30 -10.25
N THR A 6 1.30 -25.40 -10.78
CA THR A 6 1.15 -24.03 -10.29
C THR A 6 -0.33 -23.71 -10.22
N PHE A 7 -0.77 -23.16 -9.09
CA PHE A 7 -2.16 -22.83 -8.82
C PHE A 7 -2.31 -21.32 -8.69
N THR A 8 -3.32 -20.74 -9.35
CA THR A 8 -3.50 -19.28 -9.44
C THR A 8 -4.65 -18.75 -8.59
N ASN A 9 -5.46 -19.62 -7.97
CA ASN A 9 -6.65 -19.24 -7.21
C ASN A 9 -6.43 -19.35 -5.70
N VAL A 10 -5.25 -18.93 -5.23
CA VAL A 10 -4.93 -18.92 -3.80
C VAL A 10 -5.76 -17.83 -3.10
N SER A 11 -6.36 -18.18 -1.98
CA SER A 11 -7.17 -17.29 -1.16
C SER A 11 -6.89 -17.56 0.33
N PRO A 12 -6.68 -16.52 1.16
CA PRO A 12 -6.67 -15.09 0.80
C PRO A 12 -5.40 -14.66 0.05
N ALA A 13 -5.54 -13.70 -0.86
CA ALA A 13 -4.41 -12.99 -1.48
C ALA A 13 -4.79 -11.54 -1.83
N PRO A 14 -3.90 -10.55 -1.65
CA PRO A 14 -2.53 -10.69 -1.13
C PRO A 14 -2.47 -10.85 0.40
N VAL A 15 -1.31 -11.28 0.88
CA VAL A 15 -0.93 -11.35 2.30
C VAL A 15 0.45 -10.71 2.43
N VAL A 16 0.70 -9.96 3.51
CA VAL A 16 2.04 -9.41 3.75
C VAL A 16 2.99 -10.53 4.15
N THR A 17 4.16 -10.59 3.53
CA THR A 17 5.15 -11.62 3.85
C THR A 17 5.68 -11.48 5.29
N PRO A 18 5.92 -12.57 6.02
CA PRO A 18 6.43 -12.52 7.41
C PRO A 18 7.77 -11.77 7.55
N THR A 19 8.60 -11.80 6.51
CA THR A 19 9.97 -11.28 6.48
C THR A 19 10.10 -9.82 6.03
N GLY A 20 8.99 -9.17 5.64
CA GLY A 20 9.01 -7.77 5.20
C GLY A 20 9.41 -6.82 6.33
N SER A 21 10.16 -5.77 6.00
CA SER A 21 10.46 -4.68 6.94
C SER A 21 9.19 -3.95 7.35
N ARG A 22 9.14 -3.49 8.59
CA ARG A 22 7.95 -2.90 9.22
C ARG A 22 8.30 -1.54 9.80
N GLY A 23 7.33 -0.65 9.79
CA GLY A 23 7.42 0.65 10.40
C GLY A 23 7.25 0.63 11.93
N PRO A 24 7.32 1.83 12.54
CA PRO A 24 7.58 3.10 11.87
C PRO A 24 9.05 3.28 11.51
N SER A 25 9.33 4.30 10.69
CA SER A 25 10.71 4.65 10.32
C SER A 25 11.48 5.14 11.56
N ARG A 26 12.65 4.56 11.83
CA ARG A 26 13.52 5.03 12.92
C ARG A 26 14.14 6.41 12.67
N HIS A 27 14.26 6.82 11.41
CA HIS A 27 14.83 8.13 11.05
C HIS A 27 13.79 9.25 11.03
N PHE A 28 12.57 8.92 10.61
CA PHE A 28 11.49 9.89 10.44
C PHE A 28 10.18 9.28 10.97
N PRO A 29 10.01 9.13 12.29
CA PRO A 29 8.87 8.44 12.87
C PRO A 29 7.53 9.14 12.58
N TRP A 30 7.54 10.45 12.33
CA TRP A 30 6.36 11.23 11.96
C TRP A 30 5.88 11.03 10.50
N ILE A 31 6.60 10.27 9.68
CA ILE A 31 6.17 9.90 8.32
C ILE A 31 5.91 8.39 8.29
N LEU A 32 4.66 8.01 8.00
CA LEU A 32 4.25 6.61 7.89
C LEU A 32 5.11 5.86 6.85
N LYS A 33 5.62 4.69 7.24
CA LYS A 33 6.31 3.75 6.36
C LYS A 33 5.90 2.30 6.70
N PRO A 34 5.85 1.39 5.70
CA PRO A 34 6.02 1.64 4.27
C PRO A 34 4.84 2.44 3.66
N ASP A 35 4.95 2.86 2.40
CA ASP A 35 3.90 3.64 1.74
C ASP A 35 2.75 2.76 1.21
N MET A 36 3.09 1.58 0.71
CA MET A 36 2.21 0.65 -0.01
C MET A 36 2.87 -0.74 -0.10
N MET A 37 2.13 -1.75 -0.54
CA MET A 37 2.66 -3.08 -0.85
C MET A 37 2.48 -3.45 -2.33
N ALA A 38 3.35 -4.31 -2.83
CA ALA A 38 3.32 -4.84 -4.19
C ALA A 38 3.79 -6.31 -4.20
N PRO A 39 3.55 -7.07 -5.28
CA PRO A 39 3.97 -8.47 -5.37
C PRO A 39 5.49 -8.64 -5.23
N GLY A 40 5.92 -9.46 -4.28
CA GLY A 40 7.35 -9.69 -4.03
C GLY A 40 7.70 -11.11 -3.57
N HIS A 41 6.75 -12.03 -3.52
CA HIS A 41 6.98 -13.41 -3.09
C HIS A 41 6.86 -14.36 -4.28
N LEU A 42 7.88 -15.20 -4.47
CA LEU A 42 7.96 -16.17 -5.57
C LEU A 42 7.68 -15.56 -6.96
N VAL A 43 8.29 -14.41 -7.23
CA VAL A 43 8.20 -13.71 -8.51
C VAL A 43 9.17 -14.37 -9.50
N LEU A 44 8.65 -14.74 -10.67
CA LEU A 44 9.46 -15.21 -11.80
C LEU A 44 10.10 -14.01 -12.50
N GLY A 45 11.42 -14.02 -12.65
CA GLY A 45 12.18 -12.96 -13.32
C GLY A 45 13.35 -13.52 -14.13
N ALA A 46 13.86 -12.73 -15.06
CA ALA A 46 15.00 -13.11 -15.88
C ALA A 46 16.27 -13.24 -15.04
N SER A 47 17.12 -14.20 -15.40
CA SER A 47 18.44 -14.45 -14.80
C SER A 47 19.44 -14.76 -15.89
N LEU A 48 20.72 -14.52 -15.62
CA LEU A 48 21.76 -14.89 -16.57
C LEU A 48 21.84 -16.44 -16.68
N PRO A 49 21.90 -17.01 -17.89
CA PRO A 49 21.89 -18.47 -18.10
C PRO A 49 23.07 -19.19 -17.45
N LYS A 50 24.15 -18.45 -17.10
CA LYS A 50 25.33 -18.98 -16.41
C LYS A 50 25.15 -19.09 -14.88
N ASN A 51 24.20 -18.33 -14.32
CA ASN A 51 23.94 -18.32 -12.89
C ASN A 51 23.22 -19.61 -12.47
N THR A 52 23.51 -20.04 -11.25
CA THR A 52 22.75 -21.10 -10.59
C THR A 52 21.31 -20.66 -10.38
N ALA A 53 20.36 -21.39 -10.94
CA ALA A 53 18.94 -21.19 -10.71
C ALA A 53 18.46 -21.94 -9.45
N THR A 54 18.87 -23.21 -9.31
CA THR A 54 18.61 -24.02 -8.12
C THR A 54 19.59 -25.20 -8.04
N GLN A 55 19.61 -25.90 -6.90
CA GLN A 55 20.41 -27.10 -6.70
C GLN A 55 19.50 -28.33 -6.57
N ILE A 56 19.93 -29.44 -7.16
CA ILE A 56 19.34 -30.77 -7.02
C ILE A 56 20.42 -31.76 -6.59
N VAL A 57 20.01 -32.97 -6.19
CA VAL A 57 20.95 -34.02 -5.75
C VAL A 57 22.02 -34.32 -6.80
N SER A 58 21.67 -34.31 -8.09
CA SER A 58 22.59 -34.56 -9.20
C SER A 58 23.38 -33.34 -9.68
N GLY A 59 23.24 -32.18 -9.03
CA GLY A 59 24.04 -30.99 -9.33
C GLY A 59 23.25 -29.69 -9.43
N THR A 60 23.82 -28.72 -10.16
CA THR A 60 23.27 -27.37 -10.29
C THR A 60 22.43 -27.23 -11.55
N LEU A 61 21.22 -26.70 -11.42
CA LEU A 61 20.37 -26.32 -12.55
C LEU A 61 20.56 -24.84 -12.87
N ARG A 62 20.51 -24.52 -14.17
CA ARG A 62 20.58 -23.17 -14.71
C ARG A 62 19.34 -22.91 -15.57
N SER A 63 18.94 -21.65 -15.67
CA SER A 63 17.73 -21.23 -16.37
C SER A 63 17.83 -19.74 -16.70
N ASP A 64 17.22 -19.35 -17.82
CA ASP A 64 17.06 -17.95 -18.22
C ASP A 64 16.08 -17.20 -17.29
N TYR A 65 15.35 -17.95 -16.46
CA TYR A 65 14.41 -17.42 -15.48
C TYR A 65 14.57 -18.10 -14.12
N ILE A 66 14.40 -17.32 -13.05
CA ILE A 66 14.38 -17.80 -11.66
C ILE A 66 13.15 -17.31 -10.94
N ILE A 67 12.74 -18.06 -9.92
CA ILE A 67 11.72 -17.64 -8.97
C ILE A 67 12.44 -17.09 -7.73
N ALA A 68 12.20 -15.83 -7.41
CA ALA A 68 12.83 -15.14 -6.29
C ALA A 68 11.81 -14.45 -5.39
N SER A 69 12.15 -14.29 -4.11
CA SER A 69 11.34 -13.55 -3.14
C SER A 69 12.14 -12.41 -2.55
N GLY A 70 11.50 -11.27 -2.34
CA GLY A 70 12.06 -10.14 -1.62
C GLY A 70 11.37 -8.82 -1.94
N ILE A 71 11.61 -7.84 -1.06
CA ILE A 71 11.16 -6.47 -1.27
C ILE A 71 11.73 -5.83 -2.55
N SER A 72 12.86 -6.33 -3.06
CA SER A 72 13.42 -5.89 -4.34
C SER A 72 12.49 -6.18 -5.52
N ALA A 73 11.80 -7.33 -5.51
CA ALA A 73 10.82 -7.67 -6.55
C ALA A 73 9.55 -6.81 -6.42
N ALA A 74 9.10 -6.55 -5.18
CA ALA A 74 8.01 -5.60 -4.93
C ALA A 74 8.36 -4.18 -5.40
N CYS A 75 9.59 -3.73 -5.15
CA CYS A 75 10.10 -2.45 -5.61
C CYS A 75 10.10 -2.34 -7.14
N ALA A 76 10.52 -3.40 -7.85
CA ALA A 76 10.48 -3.45 -9.31
C ALA A 76 9.05 -3.31 -9.86
N HIS A 77 8.07 -4.01 -9.27
CA HIS A 77 6.66 -3.86 -9.66
C HIS A 77 6.15 -2.43 -9.42
N ALA A 78 6.39 -1.87 -8.23
CA ALA A 78 5.99 -0.49 -7.94
C ALA A 78 6.65 0.53 -8.87
N THR A 79 7.92 0.31 -9.22
CA THR A 79 8.67 1.14 -10.19
C THR A 79 8.05 1.07 -11.58
N GLY A 80 7.69 -0.14 -12.04
CA GLY A 80 7.02 -0.32 -13.33
C GLY A 80 5.68 0.40 -13.40
N VAL A 81 4.87 0.30 -12.34
CA VAL A 81 3.59 1.04 -12.26
C VAL A 81 3.83 2.55 -12.25
N ALA A 82 4.80 3.05 -11.48
CA ALA A 82 5.14 4.47 -11.48
C ALA A 82 5.61 4.98 -12.85
N ALA A 83 6.37 4.17 -13.60
CA ALA A 83 6.79 4.50 -14.95
C ALA A 83 5.61 4.55 -15.93
N LEU A 84 4.66 3.61 -15.83
CA LEU A 84 3.42 3.65 -16.61
C LEU A 84 2.58 4.89 -16.29
N GLN A 85 2.48 5.27 -15.01
CA GLN A 85 1.81 6.50 -14.61
C GLN A 85 2.51 7.74 -15.19
N LYS A 86 3.84 7.80 -15.18
CA LYS A 86 4.59 8.90 -15.81
C LYS A 86 4.39 8.94 -17.32
N SER A 87 4.26 7.79 -17.97
CA SER A 87 3.98 7.72 -19.41
C SER A 87 2.56 8.21 -19.74
N ALA A 88 1.57 7.88 -18.91
CA ALA A 88 0.19 8.31 -19.08
C ALA A 88 -0.02 9.78 -18.71
N HIS A 89 0.74 10.27 -17.72
CA HIS A 89 0.70 11.64 -17.23
C HIS A 89 2.10 12.28 -17.23
N PRO A 90 2.63 12.68 -18.39
CA PRO A 90 3.99 13.22 -18.50
C PRO A 90 4.23 14.46 -17.64
N ASP A 91 3.19 15.23 -17.31
CA ASP A 91 3.29 16.44 -16.48
C ASP A 91 3.26 16.17 -14.98
N TRP A 92 2.91 14.94 -14.55
CA TRP A 92 2.88 14.62 -13.13
C TRP A 92 4.27 14.65 -12.51
N SER A 93 4.37 15.28 -11.34
CA SER A 93 5.56 15.23 -10.50
C SER A 93 5.72 13.83 -9.87
N PRO A 94 6.92 13.47 -9.39
CA PRO A 94 7.11 12.23 -8.64
C PRO A 94 6.18 12.10 -7.42
N ALA A 95 5.87 13.23 -6.77
CA ALA A 95 4.93 13.27 -5.65
C ALA A 95 3.48 12.98 -6.09
N ALA A 96 3.05 13.51 -7.24
CA ALA A 96 1.73 13.22 -7.79
C ALA A 96 1.57 11.73 -8.16
N ILE A 97 2.59 11.14 -8.80
CA ILE A 97 2.60 9.70 -9.11
C ILE A 97 2.54 8.86 -7.83
N ARG A 98 3.37 9.18 -6.83
CA ARG A 98 3.32 8.49 -5.53
C ARG A 98 1.96 8.65 -4.86
N SER A 99 1.38 9.86 -4.90
CA SER A 99 0.06 10.12 -4.32
C SER A 99 -1.02 9.27 -4.97
N ALA A 100 -1.10 9.28 -6.31
CA ALA A 100 -2.07 8.47 -7.05
C ALA A 100 -1.97 6.98 -6.69
N ILE A 101 -0.75 6.42 -6.67
CA ILE A 101 -0.56 5.01 -6.35
C ILE A 101 -0.94 4.67 -4.90
N VAL A 102 -0.57 5.53 -3.94
CA VAL A 102 -0.81 5.28 -2.51
C VAL A 102 -2.28 5.43 -2.16
N THR A 103 -2.95 6.48 -2.62
CA THR A 103 -4.33 6.77 -2.21
C THR A 103 -5.37 5.89 -2.87
N THR A 104 -5.02 5.23 -3.98
CA THR A 104 -5.86 4.23 -4.66
C THR A 104 -5.49 2.79 -4.32
N ALA A 105 -4.48 2.57 -3.47
CA ALA A 105 -4.07 1.25 -3.04
C ALA A 105 -5.22 0.54 -2.28
N ASN A 106 -5.36 -0.76 -2.50
CA ASN A 106 -6.45 -1.57 -1.95
C ASN A 106 -6.02 -2.21 -0.62
N PRO A 107 -6.65 -1.88 0.53
CA PRO A 107 -6.36 -2.52 1.81
C PRO A 107 -7.02 -3.89 1.98
N LEU A 108 -7.77 -4.37 0.98
CA LEU A 108 -8.52 -5.62 1.02
C LEU A 108 -7.89 -6.72 0.16
N ASP A 109 -8.07 -7.97 0.58
CA ASP A 109 -7.72 -9.16 -0.18
C ASP A 109 -8.82 -9.57 -1.17
N ASN A 110 -8.57 -10.64 -1.93
CA ASN A 110 -9.50 -11.22 -2.89
C ASN A 110 -10.75 -11.86 -2.26
N THR A 111 -10.87 -11.87 -0.93
CA THR A 111 -12.09 -12.21 -0.18
C THR A 111 -12.86 -10.99 0.31
N LEU A 112 -12.42 -9.78 -0.09
CA LEU A 112 -12.95 -8.49 0.35
C LEU A 112 -12.81 -8.26 1.86
N ARG A 113 -11.83 -8.93 2.48
CA ARG A 113 -11.48 -8.75 3.89
C ARG A 113 -10.17 -7.97 4.02
N PRO A 114 -9.89 -7.33 5.18
CA PRO A 114 -8.60 -6.68 5.39
C PRO A 114 -7.44 -7.63 5.09
N ILE A 115 -6.47 -7.14 4.32
CA ILE A 115 -5.23 -7.88 4.02
C ILE A 115 -4.62 -8.35 5.34
N ARG A 116 -4.13 -9.58 5.36
CA ARG A 116 -3.53 -10.17 6.55
C ARG A 116 -2.02 -10.00 6.57
N ASP A 117 -1.50 -9.97 7.77
CA ASP A 117 -0.08 -10.10 8.04
C ASP A 117 0.29 -11.58 8.15
N GLY A 118 1.21 -12.05 7.30
CA GLY A 118 1.65 -13.44 7.32
C GLY A 118 2.41 -13.85 8.58
N LYS A 119 2.84 -12.90 9.43
CA LYS A 119 3.56 -13.19 10.68
C LYS A 119 2.64 -13.72 11.79
N ASP A 120 1.46 -13.15 11.94
CA ASP A 120 0.51 -13.44 13.04
C ASP A 120 -0.92 -13.74 12.56
N ASN A 121 -1.17 -13.63 11.25
CA ASN A 121 -2.46 -13.84 10.58
C ASN A 121 -3.56 -12.86 11.01
N LEU A 122 -3.18 -11.73 11.63
CA LEU A 122 -4.08 -10.63 11.97
C LEU A 122 -4.22 -9.66 10.78
N PRO A 123 -5.23 -8.76 10.78
CA PRO A 123 -5.29 -7.66 9.82
C PRO A 123 -3.99 -6.86 9.81
N ALA A 124 -3.38 -6.71 8.63
CA ALA A 124 -2.17 -5.96 8.45
C ALA A 124 -2.43 -4.48 8.73
N SER A 125 -1.58 -3.87 9.56
CA SER A 125 -1.67 -2.46 9.87
C SER A 125 -0.97 -1.61 8.79
N PRO A 126 -1.24 -0.29 8.74
CA PRO A 126 -0.51 0.61 7.84
C PRO A 126 1.00 0.66 8.10
N LEU A 127 1.48 0.27 9.30
CA LEU A 127 2.91 0.13 9.58
C LEU A 127 3.56 -1.07 8.86
N VAL A 128 2.75 -1.93 8.26
CA VAL A 128 3.19 -3.18 7.62
C VAL A 128 2.91 -3.15 6.12
N MET A 129 1.72 -2.66 5.71
CA MET A 129 1.30 -2.62 4.30
C MET A 129 1.20 -1.20 3.72
N GLY A 130 1.41 -0.15 4.52
CA GLY A 130 1.13 1.22 4.10
C GLY A 130 -0.36 1.41 3.80
N ALA A 131 -0.67 2.03 2.67
CA ALA A 131 -2.06 2.22 2.24
C ALA A 131 -2.75 0.93 1.75
N GLY A 132 -1.99 -0.11 1.38
CA GLY A 132 -2.52 -1.36 0.85
C GLY A 132 -1.79 -1.84 -0.40
N HIS A 133 -2.38 -2.82 -1.10
CA HIS A 133 -1.85 -3.38 -2.33
C HIS A 133 -2.03 -2.44 -3.51
N ILE A 134 -0.98 -2.31 -4.32
CA ILE A 134 -0.99 -1.46 -5.51
C ILE A 134 -2.13 -1.84 -6.47
N ASP A 135 -2.91 -0.85 -6.90
CA ASP A 135 -3.97 -0.99 -7.92
C ASP A 135 -3.64 -0.06 -9.10
N PRO A 136 -2.95 -0.55 -10.14
CA PRO A 136 -2.46 0.27 -11.23
C PRO A 136 -3.57 0.95 -12.04
N ASN A 137 -4.71 0.28 -12.18
CA ASN A 137 -5.83 0.78 -12.97
C ASN A 137 -6.53 1.93 -12.25
N LYS A 138 -6.77 1.80 -10.94
CA LYS A 138 -7.32 2.93 -10.17
C LYS A 138 -6.34 4.10 -10.07
N ALA A 139 -5.03 3.84 -10.03
CA ALA A 139 -4.02 4.89 -9.99
C ALA A 139 -3.95 5.71 -11.29
N LEU A 140 -4.50 5.22 -12.41
CA LEU A 140 -4.46 5.88 -13.72
C LEU A 140 -5.34 7.13 -13.79
N ASP A 141 -6.47 7.14 -13.11
CA ASP A 141 -7.36 8.30 -13.08
C ASP A 141 -7.83 8.52 -11.63
N PRO A 142 -7.15 9.37 -10.86
CA PRO A 142 -7.47 9.53 -9.46
C PRO A 142 -8.61 10.51 -9.18
N GLY A 143 -9.29 11.14 -10.18
CA GLY A 143 -10.42 11.95 -9.73
C GLY A 143 -11.33 12.81 -10.60
N ALA A 144 -12.26 13.40 -9.84
CA ALA A 144 -13.54 13.98 -10.21
C ALA A 144 -13.79 15.38 -9.61
N ALA A 145 -15.02 15.90 -9.74
CA ALA A 145 -15.34 17.30 -9.42
C ALA A 145 -15.74 17.57 -7.95
N ILE A 146 -16.28 16.62 -7.17
CA ILE A 146 -16.71 16.86 -5.78
C ILE A 146 -16.39 15.65 -4.90
N TYR A 147 -15.78 15.91 -3.74
CA TYR A 147 -15.40 14.90 -2.75
C TYR A 147 -15.91 15.24 -1.36
N GLU A 148 -16.42 14.23 -0.66
CA GLU A 148 -16.79 14.31 0.76
C GLU A 148 -15.82 13.54 1.64
N ALA A 149 -15.47 14.11 2.80
CA ALA A 149 -14.59 13.49 3.78
C ALA A 149 -15.36 12.47 4.63
N ILE A 150 -14.90 11.22 4.60
CA ILE A 150 -15.32 10.14 5.49
C ILE A 150 -14.15 9.83 6.43
N VAL A 151 -14.38 9.97 7.72
CA VAL A 151 -13.34 9.80 8.74
C VAL A 151 -13.65 8.60 9.63
N THR A 152 -12.71 7.66 9.70
CA THR A 152 -12.68 6.63 10.73
C THR A 152 -11.62 7.00 11.75
N ALA A 153 -12.03 7.40 12.94
CA ALA A 153 -11.11 7.86 13.97
C ALA A 153 -10.33 6.70 14.60
N PRO A 154 -9.02 6.89 14.92
CA PRO A 154 -8.30 5.97 15.78
C PRO A 154 -8.93 5.90 17.18
N GLU A 155 -8.83 4.73 17.82
CA GLU A 155 -9.27 4.53 19.21
C GLU A 155 -8.67 5.60 20.15
N ASP A 156 -9.51 6.18 21.01
CA ASP A 156 -9.21 7.27 21.96
C ASP A 156 -8.91 8.66 21.35
N TYR A 157 -9.21 8.87 20.06
CA TYR A 157 -9.05 10.17 19.41
C TYR A 157 -10.33 10.64 18.71
N VAL A 158 -10.53 11.96 18.71
CA VAL A 158 -11.44 12.65 17.80
C VAL A 158 -10.64 13.15 16.62
N VAL A 159 -11.14 12.91 15.42
CA VAL A 159 -10.56 13.41 14.17
C VAL A 159 -11.59 14.29 13.46
N THR A 160 -11.23 15.53 13.19
CA THR A 160 -12.07 16.45 12.42
C THR A 160 -11.35 16.93 11.17
N VAL A 161 -12.12 17.13 10.09
CA VAL A 161 -11.61 17.62 8.80
C VAL A 161 -12.40 18.86 8.40
N SER A 162 -11.70 19.91 7.97
CA SER A 162 -12.31 21.15 7.51
C SER A 162 -11.58 21.74 6.29
N PRO A 163 -12.28 22.03 5.18
CA PRO A 163 -13.71 21.77 4.96
C PRO A 163 -13.99 20.25 4.84
N ALA A 164 -15.23 19.83 5.11
CA ALA A 164 -15.64 18.43 4.97
C ALA A 164 -15.93 18.02 3.51
N THR A 165 -15.98 19.00 2.59
CA THR A 165 -16.22 18.80 1.17
C THR A 165 -15.19 19.59 0.37
N LEU A 166 -14.63 18.98 -0.68
CA LEU A 166 -13.74 19.65 -1.63
C LEU A 166 -14.39 19.62 -3.02
N VAL A 167 -14.45 20.79 -3.67
CA VAL A 167 -15.01 20.96 -5.01
C VAL A 167 -13.90 21.38 -5.96
N PHE A 168 -13.71 20.64 -7.05
CA PHE A 168 -12.76 20.91 -8.12
C PHE A 168 -13.54 21.33 -9.37
N GLY A 169 -13.42 22.60 -9.76
CA GLY A 169 -14.06 23.17 -10.94
C GLY A 169 -13.25 22.99 -12.23
N LYS A 170 -11.95 22.68 -12.13
CA LYS A 170 -11.09 22.39 -13.30
C LYS A 170 -10.03 21.34 -13.01
N LYS A 171 -9.55 20.69 -14.08
CA LYS A 171 -8.41 19.78 -14.01
C LYS A 171 -7.19 20.50 -13.42
N TYR A 172 -6.51 19.85 -12.48
CA TYR A 172 -5.33 20.36 -11.75
C TYR A 172 -5.60 21.49 -10.76
N GLU A 173 -6.86 21.77 -10.42
CA GLU A 173 -7.16 22.64 -9.28
C GLU A 173 -6.67 22.03 -7.97
N ILE A 174 -6.14 22.87 -7.08
CA ILE A 174 -5.63 22.46 -5.77
C ILE A 174 -6.62 22.95 -4.74
N GLN A 175 -7.09 22.02 -3.92
CA GLN A 175 -7.87 22.34 -2.74
C GLN A 175 -7.10 21.95 -1.48
N SER A 176 -7.29 22.75 -0.43
CA SER A 176 -6.63 22.58 0.87
C SER A 176 -7.64 22.21 1.92
N TYR A 177 -7.23 21.35 2.84
CA TYR A 177 -8.00 20.98 4.03
C TYR A 177 -7.08 20.85 5.23
N ASN A 178 -7.66 21.02 6.41
CA ASN A 178 -7.00 20.78 7.69
C ASN A 178 -7.61 19.56 8.35
N ILE A 179 -6.75 18.73 8.93
CA ILE A 179 -7.12 17.62 9.82
C ILE A 179 -6.68 17.98 11.25
N THR A 180 -7.59 17.86 12.20
CA THR A 180 -7.31 18.08 13.63
C THR A 180 -7.51 16.77 14.37
N LEU A 181 -6.52 16.40 15.17
CA LEU A 181 -6.50 15.20 15.99
C LEU A 181 -6.53 15.63 17.46
N MET A 182 -7.55 15.21 18.22
CA MET A 182 -7.69 15.52 19.64
C MET A 182 -7.79 14.23 20.45
N GLY A 183 -6.85 13.99 21.36
CA GLY A 183 -6.89 12.85 22.26
C GLY A 183 -7.94 13.05 23.36
N ILE A 184 -8.70 12.01 23.68
CA ILE A 184 -9.81 12.07 24.65
C ILE A 184 -9.35 11.72 26.07
N GLY A 185 -8.05 11.41 26.25
CA GLY A 185 -7.46 11.12 27.55
C GLY A 185 -7.59 9.65 27.92
N SER A 186 -6.71 8.81 27.38
CA SER A 186 -6.39 7.51 27.95
C SER A 186 -4.88 7.42 28.14
N GLU A 187 -4.42 6.82 29.24
CA GLU A 187 -3.00 6.48 29.45
C GLU A 187 -2.55 5.32 28.54
N ASN A 188 -3.41 4.87 27.62
CA ASN A 188 -3.17 3.68 26.84
C ASN A 188 -2.13 4.00 25.75
N ARG A 189 -0.88 3.66 26.03
CA ARG A 189 0.27 3.78 25.11
C ARG A 189 0.20 2.75 23.98
N LYS A 190 -0.98 2.46 23.43
CA LYS A 190 -1.14 1.52 22.33
C LYS A 190 -1.08 2.26 21.00
N ILE A 191 -0.66 1.54 19.96
CA ILE A 191 -0.76 2.04 18.59
C ILE A 191 -2.24 1.97 18.18
N SER A 192 -2.80 3.07 17.70
CA SER A 192 -4.16 3.13 17.18
C SER A 192 -4.17 3.53 15.70
N PHE A 193 -5.20 3.08 14.99
CA PHE A 193 -5.30 3.20 13.54
C PHE A 193 -6.65 3.78 13.14
N GLY A 194 -6.65 4.65 12.14
CA GLY A 194 -7.83 5.22 11.52
C GLY A 194 -7.56 5.56 10.07
N GLU A 195 -8.46 6.32 9.45
CA GLU A 195 -8.33 6.75 8.06
C GLU A 195 -9.19 7.96 7.74
N LEU A 196 -8.73 8.74 6.76
CA LEU A 196 -9.52 9.71 6.02
C LEU A 196 -9.71 9.19 4.60
N VAL A 197 -10.95 9.11 4.15
CA VAL A 197 -11.31 8.76 2.77
C VAL A 197 -12.07 9.93 2.17
N TRP A 198 -11.55 10.52 1.10
CA TRP A 198 -12.33 11.40 0.24
C TRP A 198 -13.11 10.54 -0.74
N SER A 199 -14.43 10.52 -0.62
CA SER A 199 -15.32 9.79 -1.52
C SER A 199 -15.91 10.75 -2.53
N GLU A 200 -15.80 10.42 -3.81
CA GLU A 200 -16.50 11.15 -4.86
C GLU A 200 -18.02 10.99 -4.69
N GLU A 201 -18.77 12.09 -4.81
CA GLU A 201 -20.23 12.10 -4.63
C GLU A 201 -20.97 11.37 -5.77
N SER A 202 -20.51 11.53 -7.02
CA SER A 202 -21.20 11.07 -8.23
C SER A 202 -20.51 9.92 -8.96
N GLY A 203 -19.48 9.32 -8.38
CA GLY A 203 -18.68 8.30 -9.04
C GLY A 203 -18.01 7.32 -8.09
N ASN A 204 -16.91 6.72 -8.56
CA ASN A 204 -16.28 5.57 -7.91
C ASN A 204 -14.88 5.88 -7.35
N HIS A 205 -14.42 7.14 -7.43
CA HIS A 205 -13.11 7.51 -6.92
C HIS A 205 -13.13 7.61 -5.40
N LYS A 206 -12.15 6.96 -4.77
CA LYS A 206 -11.90 7.03 -3.33
C LYS A 206 -10.41 7.31 -3.10
N VAL A 207 -10.12 8.43 -2.46
CA VAL A 207 -8.74 8.82 -2.11
C VAL A 207 -8.56 8.56 -0.62
N ARG A 208 -7.91 7.45 -0.29
CA ARG A 208 -7.73 6.97 1.09
C ARG A 208 -6.37 7.35 1.66
N SER A 209 -6.36 7.88 2.88
CA SER A 209 -5.15 8.18 3.66
C SER A 209 -5.24 7.53 5.05
N PRO A 210 -4.41 6.51 5.36
CA PRO A 210 -4.40 5.91 6.69
C PRO A 210 -3.82 6.88 7.74
N ILE A 211 -4.37 6.83 8.95
CA ILE A 211 -3.93 7.59 10.12
C ILE A 211 -3.38 6.59 11.14
N VAL A 212 -2.17 6.84 11.65
CA VAL A 212 -1.53 6.01 12.68
C VAL A 212 -1.09 6.90 13.82
N LEU A 213 -1.52 6.56 15.03
CA LEU A 213 -1.11 7.24 16.26
C LEU A 213 -0.38 6.25 17.16
N PHE A 214 0.78 6.66 17.65
CA PHE A 214 1.61 5.86 18.54
C PHE A 214 2.44 6.76 19.45
N HIS A 215 2.84 6.22 20.60
CA HIS A 215 3.70 6.94 21.54
C HIS A 215 5.17 6.73 21.21
N LEU A 216 5.98 7.81 21.20
CA LEU A 216 7.41 7.73 20.86
C LEU A 216 8.21 6.81 21.78
N GLY A 217 7.79 6.65 23.05
CA GLY A 217 8.40 5.70 23.98
C GLY A 217 8.21 4.21 23.63
N LEU A 218 7.52 3.88 22.53
CA LEU A 218 7.37 2.52 22.01
C LEU A 218 8.38 2.15 20.91
N LEU A 219 9.23 3.09 20.48
CA LEU A 219 10.22 2.92 19.42
C LEU A 219 11.63 2.68 19.96
#